data_AF-A0A1A8Z238-F1
#
_entry.id   AF-A0A1A8Z238-F1
#
_cell.length_a   1.000
_cell.length_b   1.000
_cell.length_c   1.000
_cell.angle_alpha   90.00
_cell.angle_beta   90.00
_cell.angle_gamma   90.00
#
_symmetry.space_group_name_H-M   'P 1'
#
loop_
_entity.id
_entity.type
_entity.pdbx_description
1 polymer ?
#
loop_
_entity_poly.entity_id
_entity_poly.type
_entity_poly.pdbx_seq_one_letter_code
_entity_poly.pdbx_strand_id
1 'polypeptide(L)'
;MPARLASVTMRVPDNRVATRSAAVSARATLTTLTAAVGTAGLAAAAAEPGLLAMVDQHAAAVRDSLHGDRRPLTVAALAGYAEGVRAAALDHGWQPPVEPIDWSRPDWLFTRLLAVCALARSLDPRYLA
;
A
#
# COMPACT_ATOMS: atom_id res chain seq x y z
N MET A 1 -7.66 -35.20 -48.73
CA MET A 1 -7.39 -33.79 -48.36
C MET A 1 -7.56 -33.65 -46.85
N PRO A 2 -6.51 -33.70 -46.01
CA PRO A 2 -6.69 -33.47 -44.58
C PRO A 2 -6.63 -31.97 -44.27
N ALA A 3 -7.67 -31.47 -43.62
CA ALA A 3 -7.75 -30.10 -43.13
C ALA A 3 -6.75 -29.90 -41.97
N ARG A 4 -5.82 -28.95 -42.13
CA ARG A 4 -4.96 -28.48 -41.04
C ARG A 4 -5.83 -27.72 -40.03
N LEU A 5 -5.89 -28.22 -38.80
CA LEU A 5 -6.33 -27.43 -37.65
C LEU A 5 -5.27 -26.36 -37.41
N ALA A 6 -5.58 -25.12 -37.78
CA ALA A 6 -4.78 -23.97 -37.40
C ALA A 6 -4.90 -23.79 -35.88
N SER A 7 -3.83 -24.12 -35.16
CA SER A 7 -3.69 -23.77 -33.75
C SER A 7 -3.71 -22.25 -33.62
N VAL A 8 -4.83 -21.69 -33.17
CA VAL A 8 -4.91 -20.29 -32.77
C VAL A 8 -4.03 -20.13 -31.54
N THR A 9 -2.80 -19.63 -31.74
CA THR A 9 -1.93 -19.21 -30.64
C THR A 9 -2.57 -17.96 -30.04
N MET A 10 -3.20 -18.12 -28.87
CA MET A 10 -3.78 -17.03 -28.11
C MET A 10 -2.67 -16.08 -27.64
N ARG A 11 -2.38 -15.04 -28.42
CA ARG A 11 -1.51 -13.92 -28.01
C ARG A 11 -2.27 -13.09 -27.00
N VAL A 12 -1.91 -13.19 -25.72
CA VAL A 12 -2.47 -12.33 -24.68
C VAL A 12 -2.10 -10.88 -25.02
N PRO A 13 -3.06 -9.94 -25.03
CA PRO A 13 -2.76 -8.53 -25.26
C PRO A 13 -1.76 -7.98 -24.24
N ASP A 14 -0.74 -7.25 -24.72
CA ASP A 14 0.38 -6.73 -23.90
C ASP A 14 -0.11 -5.85 -22.72
N ASN A 15 -1.24 -5.15 -22.90
CA ASN A 15 -1.86 -4.32 -21.86
C ASN A 15 -2.37 -5.12 -20.65
N ARG A 16 -2.83 -6.37 -20.85
CA ARG A 16 -3.32 -7.24 -19.76
C ARG A 16 -2.15 -7.77 -18.94
N VAL A 17 -1.03 -8.08 -19.59
CA VAL A 17 0.20 -8.51 -18.93
C VAL A 17 0.77 -7.36 -18.09
N ALA A 18 0.84 -6.15 -18.64
CA ALA A 18 1.28 -4.95 -17.92
C ALA A 18 0.38 -4.65 -16.71
N THR A 19 -0.95 -4.71 -16.88
CA THR A 19 -1.91 -4.48 -15.79
C THR A 19 -1.75 -5.52 -14.68
N ARG A 20 -1.55 -6.79 -15.04
CA ARG A 20 -1.31 -7.86 -14.06
C ARG A 20 0.00 -7.68 -13.32
N SER A 21 1.07 -7.31 -14.04
CA SER A 21 2.38 -7.03 -13.44
C SER A 21 2.32 -5.86 -12.46
N ALA A 22 1.65 -4.76 -12.83
CA ALA A 22 1.43 -3.62 -11.95
C ALA A 22 0.63 -4.00 -10.69
N ALA A 23 -0.41 -4.82 -10.82
CA ALA A 23 -1.18 -5.30 -9.67
C ALA A 23 -0.35 -6.21 -8.74
N VAL A 24 0.56 -7.02 -9.28
CA VAL A 24 1.48 -7.85 -8.48
C VAL A 24 2.50 -6.98 -7.76
N SER A 25 3.10 -6.01 -8.45
CA SER A 25 4.05 -5.06 -7.86
C SER A 25 3.41 -4.22 -6.76
N ALA A 26 2.19 -3.72 -6.96
CA ALA A 26 1.46 -2.98 -5.94
C ALA A 26 1.19 -3.83 -4.68
N ARG A 27 0.80 -5.11 -4.86
CA ARG A 27 0.63 -6.04 -3.74
C ARG A 27 1.94 -6.27 -3.00
N ALA A 28 3.03 -6.57 -3.72
CA ALA A 28 4.34 -6.79 -3.12
C ALA A 28 4.79 -5.58 -2.30
N THR A 29 4.58 -4.37 -2.82
CA THR A 29 4.89 -3.11 -2.14
C THR A 29 4.14 -2.97 -0.83
N LEU A 30 2.82 -3.22 -0.84
CA LEU A 30 2.01 -3.16 0.38
C LEU A 30 2.36 -4.29 1.36
N THR A 31 2.70 -5.49 0.89
CA THR A 31 3.18 -6.58 1.75
C THR A 31 4.48 -6.21 2.45
N THR A 32 5.46 -5.65 1.73
CA THR A 32 6.71 -5.16 2.33
C THR A 32 6.45 -4.04 3.34
N LEU A 33 5.53 -3.11 3.03
CA LEU A 33 5.15 -2.05 3.94
C LEU A 33 4.47 -2.59 5.22
N THR A 34 3.56 -3.56 5.08
CA THR A 34 2.94 -4.25 6.22
C THR A 34 4.00 -4.89 7.09
N ALA A 35 4.94 -5.64 6.49
CA ALA A 35 5.99 -6.31 7.26
C ALA A 35 6.89 -5.31 8.01
N ALA A 36 7.25 -4.19 7.38
CA ALA A 36 8.14 -3.19 7.98
C ALA A 36 7.45 -2.32 9.05
N VAL A 37 6.17 -1.99 8.86
CA VAL A 37 5.47 -0.95 9.64
C VAL A 37 4.12 -1.45 10.15
N GLY A 38 3.33 -2.09 9.27
CA GLY A 38 1.95 -2.47 9.55
C GLY A 38 1.78 -3.45 10.70
N THR A 39 2.55 -4.53 10.77
CA THR A 39 2.35 -5.59 11.78
C THR A 39 2.51 -5.06 13.21
N ALA A 40 3.65 -4.42 13.51
CA ALA A 40 3.91 -3.85 14.83
C ALA A 40 3.03 -2.63 15.11
N GLY A 41 2.87 -1.74 14.14
CA GLY A 41 2.11 -0.50 14.33
C GLY A 41 0.61 -0.73 14.51
N LEU A 42 0.01 -1.68 13.81
CA LEU A 42 -1.42 -1.99 13.98
C LEU A 42 -1.69 -2.69 15.31
N ALA A 43 -0.74 -3.51 15.80
CA ALA A 43 -0.82 -4.09 17.13
C ALA A 43 -0.73 -3.00 18.22
N ALA A 44 0.21 -2.06 18.08
CA ALA A 44 0.33 -0.91 18.98
C ALA A 44 -0.93 -0.03 18.96
N ALA A 45 -1.47 0.28 17.77
CA ALA A 45 -2.71 1.05 17.64
C ALA A 45 -3.92 0.35 18.27
N ALA A 46 -3.97 -0.98 18.24
CA ALA A 46 -5.03 -1.74 18.92
C ALA A 46 -4.93 -1.65 20.46
N ALA A 47 -3.72 -1.46 21.00
CA ALA A 47 -3.49 -1.31 22.44
C ALA A 47 -3.64 0.14 22.92
N GLU A 48 -3.36 1.13 22.06
CA GLU A 48 -3.29 2.55 22.43
C GLU A 48 -4.34 3.39 21.65
N PRO A 49 -5.48 3.75 22.27
CA PRO A 49 -6.56 4.49 21.59
C PRO A 49 -6.13 5.84 20.98
N GLY A 50 -5.15 6.51 21.60
CA GLY A 50 -4.60 7.76 21.07
C GLY A 50 -3.91 7.56 19.73
N LEU A 51 -3.12 6.49 19.60
CA LEU A 51 -2.48 6.13 18.34
C LEU A 51 -3.50 5.70 17.29
N LEU A 52 -4.52 4.93 17.68
CA LEU A 52 -5.61 4.55 16.77
C LEU A 52 -6.29 5.78 16.17
N ALA A 53 -6.61 6.78 16.98
CA ALA A 53 -7.21 8.02 16.52
C ALA A 53 -6.30 8.78 15.53
N MET A 54 -4.98 8.82 15.76
CA MET A 54 -4.03 9.41 14.82
C MET A 54 -4.00 8.64 13.49
N VAL A 55 -3.99 7.30 13.54
CA VAL A 55 -4.03 6.44 12.34
C VAL A 55 -5.31 6.68 11.55
N ASP A 56 -6.46 6.79 12.21
CA ASP A 56 -7.74 7.06 11.55
C ASP A 56 -7.78 8.44 10.87
N GLN A 57 -7.24 9.47 11.54
CA GLN A 57 -7.10 10.81 10.93
C GLN A 57 -6.19 10.78 9.70
N HIS A 58 -5.04 10.12 9.79
CA HIS A 58 -4.15 9.95 8.65
C HIS A 58 -4.82 9.15 7.53
N ALA A 59 -5.60 8.11 7.86
CA ALA A 59 -6.32 7.31 6.88
C ALA A 59 -7.39 8.13 6.14
N ALA A 60 -8.12 9.01 6.83
CA ALA A 60 -9.02 9.96 6.20
C ALA A 60 -8.26 10.88 5.23
N ALA A 61 -7.17 11.50 5.68
CA ALA A 61 -6.39 12.40 4.83
C ALA A 61 -5.67 11.68 3.65
N VAL A 62 -5.36 10.39 3.74
CA VAL A 62 -4.90 9.58 2.59
C VAL A 62 -6.02 9.41 1.57
N ARG A 63 -7.23 9.07 2.04
CA ARG A 63 -8.40 8.96 1.15
C ARG A 63 -8.68 10.26 0.44
N ASP A 64 -8.62 11.39 1.14
CA ASP A 64 -8.82 12.73 0.56
C ASP A 64 -7.77 13.04 -0.51
N SER A 65 -6.50 12.73 -0.25
CA SER A 65 -5.40 12.92 -1.22
C SER A 65 -5.60 12.09 -2.49
N LEU A 66 -6.20 10.90 -2.36
CA LEU A 66 -6.45 9.98 -3.47
C LEU A 66 -7.82 10.19 -4.14
N HIS A 67 -8.71 10.96 -3.53
CA HIS A 67 -10.09 11.17 -4.01
C HIS A 67 -10.23 12.22 -5.12
N GLY A 68 -9.13 12.85 -5.57
CA GLY A 68 -9.16 13.89 -6.61
C GLY A 68 -9.93 13.50 -7.87
N ASP A 69 -9.95 12.21 -8.22
CA ASP A 69 -10.63 11.68 -9.41
C ASP A 69 -11.99 11.01 -9.13
N ARG A 70 -12.51 11.04 -7.89
CA ARG A 70 -13.74 10.33 -7.45
C ARG A 70 -13.74 8.82 -7.73
N ARG A 71 -12.58 8.21 -7.97
CA ARG A 71 -12.45 6.78 -8.21
C ARG A 71 -12.44 6.01 -6.89
N PRO A 72 -12.94 4.77 -6.85
CA PRO A 72 -12.78 3.90 -5.69
C PRO A 72 -11.31 3.76 -5.31
N LEU A 73 -11.04 3.71 -4.01
CA LEU A 73 -9.71 3.44 -3.49
C LEU A 73 -9.26 2.05 -3.96
N THR A 74 -8.04 1.94 -4.49
CA THR A 74 -7.48 0.68 -4.97
C THR A 74 -6.14 0.37 -4.32
N VAL A 75 -5.76 -0.91 -4.32
CA VAL A 75 -4.42 -1.39 -3.92
C VAL A 75 -3.31 -0.66 -4.67
N ALA A 76 -3.48 -0.44 -5.98
CA ALA A 76 -2.48 0.25 -6.81
C ALA A 76 -2.33 1.73 -6.40
N ALA A 77 -3.44 2.41 -6.11
CA ALA A 77 -3.42 3.79 -5.65
C ALA A 77 -2.72 3.92 -4.28
N LEU A 78 -3.00 2.99 -3.34
CA LEU A 78 -2.34 2.97 -2.04
C LEU A 78 -0.83 2.68 -2.13
N ALA A 79 -0.43 1.73 -2.98
CA ALA A 79 0.99 1.41 -3.20
C ALA A 79 1.74 2.63 -3.76
N GLY A 80 1.20 3.26 -4.81
CA GLY A 80 1.80 4.46 -5.39
C GLY A 80 1.83 5.64 -4.42
N TYR A 81 0.79 5.80 -3.59
CA TYR A 81 0.77 6.81 -2.53
C TYR A 81 1.89 6.60 -1.51
N ALA A 82 2.06 5.38 -1.02
CA ALA A 82 3.11 5.06 -0.04
C ALA A 82 4.52 5.28 -0.60
N GLU A 83 4.75 4.86 -1.85
CA GLU A 83 6.03 5.11 -2.53
C GLU A 83 6.29 6.61 -2.71
N GLY A 84 5.29 7.36 -3.17
CA GLY A 84 5.41 8.81 -3.37
C GLY A 84 5.69 9.56 -2.06
N VAL A 85 4.98 9.23 -0.98
CA VAL A 85 5.22 9.84 0.33
C VAL A 85 6.61 9.50 0.87
N ARG A 86 7.06 8.24 0.72
CA ARG A 86 8.40 7.84 1.15
C ARG A 86 9.49 8.54 0.34
N ALA A 87 9.33 8.61 -0.98
CA ALA A 87 10.25 9.33 -1.87
C ALA A 87 10.34 10.82 -1.48
N ALA A 88 9.19 11.48 -1.31
CA ALA A 88 9.16 12.87 -0.88
C ALA A 88 9.84 13.09 0.48
N ALA A 89 9.63 12.19 1.45
CA ALA A 89 10.30 12.29 2.75
C ALA A 89 11.83 12.19 2.63
N LEU A 90 12.32 11.24 1.83
CA LEU A 90 13.75 11.08 1.56
C LEU A 90 14.33 12.32 0.87
N ASP A 91 13.63 12.87 -0.12
CA ASP A 91 14.04 14.09 -0.82
C ASP A 91 14.11 15.31 0.11
N HIS A 92 13.33 15.31 1.20
CA HIS A 92 13.33 16.34 2.24
C HIS A 92 14.26 16.01 3.43
N GLY A 93 15.15 15.03 3.27
CA GLY A 93 16.20 14.72 4.24
C GLY A 93 15.76 13.82 5.40
N TRP A 94 14.54 13.26 5.36
CA TRP A 94 14.16 12.24 6.34
C TRP A 94 15.10 11.04 6.23
N GLN A 95 15.53 10.53 7.38
CA GLN A 95 16.39 9.36 7.48
C GLN A 95 15.64 8.24 8.18
N PRO A 96 15.66 7.00 7.64
CA PRO A 96 15.06 5.87 8.33
C PRO A 96 15.79 5.59 9.66
N PRO A 97 15.05 5.33 10.75
CA PRO A 97 15.64 4.98 12.02
C PRO A 97 16.37 3.65 11.89
N VAL A 98 17.49 3.55 12.61
CA VAL A 98 18.26 2.30 12.76
C VAL A 98 17.70 1.41 13.87
N GLU A 99 16.91 2.00 14.76
CA GLU A 99 16.24 1.34 15.88
C GLU A 99 14.80 0.95 15.51
N PRO A 100 14.18 0.01 16.26
CA PRO A 100 12.76 -0.26 16.13
C PRO A 100 11.91 1.01 16.31
N ILE A 101 10.79 1.09 15.59
CA ILE A 101 9.89 2.24 15.65
C ILE A 101 9.24 2.31 17.05
N ASP A 102 9.41 3.45 17.73
CA ASP A 102 8.69 3.76 18.96
C ASP A 102 7.27 4.25 18.63
N TRP A 103 6.30 3.36 18.79
CA TRP A 103 4.89 3.64 18.57
C TRP A 103 4.22 4.47 19.66
N SER A 104 4.91 4.77 20.77
CA SER A 104 4.38 5.72 21.77
C SER A 104 4.48 7.17 21.29
N ARG A 105 5.40 7.45 20.35
CA ARG A 105 5.63 8.78 19.76
C ARG A 105 6.01 8.67 18.28
N PRO A 106 5.18 8.04 17.43
CA PRO A 106 5.53 7.83 16.03
C PRO A 106 5.63 9.17 15.31
N ASP A 107 6.59 9.27 14.41
CA ASP A 107 6.67 10.45 13.55
C ASP A 107 5.49 10.48 12.55
N TRP A 108 5.34 11.62 11.89
CA TRP A 108 4.27 11.82 10.91
C TRP A 108 4.32 10.80 9.77
N LEU A 109 5.52 10.46 9.29
CA LEU A 109 5.70 9.56 8.15
C LEU A 109 5.27 8.13 8.52
N PHE A 110 5.70 7.60 9.66
CA PHE A 110 5.30 6.29 10.15
C PHE A 110 3.81 6.22 10.42
N THR A 111 3.22 7.26 11.00
CA THR A 111 1.76 7.32 11.19
C THR A 111 1.03 7.32 9.85
N ARG A 112 1.56 8.04 8.84
CA ARG A 112 0.99 8.08 7.48
C ARG A 112 1.10 6.72 6.77
N LEU A 113 2.24 6.05 6.87
CA LEU A 113 2.47 4.73 6.29
C LEU A 113 1.65 3.65 7.00
N LEU A 114 1.52 3.72 8.33
CA LEU A 114 0.66 2.84 9.10
C LEU A 114 -0.81 2.99 8.70
N ALA A 115 -1.27 4.22 8.44
CA ALA A 115 -2.60 4.47 7.90
C ALA A 115 -2.81 3.84 6.52
N VAL A 116 -1.79 3.83 5.66
CA VAL A 116 -1.86 3.08 4.38
C VAL A 116 -2.03 1.58 4.63
N CYS A 117 -1.32 0.99 5.60
CA CYS A 117 -1.51 -0.43 5.97
C CYS A 117 -2.93 -0.70 6.48
N ALA A 118 -3.48 0.19 7.32
CA ALA A 118 -4.86 0.08 7.80
C ALA A 118 -5.88 0.11 6.65
N LEU A 119 -5.68 1.01 5.68
CA LEU A 119 -6.50 1.10 4.48
C LEU A 119 -6.37 -0.15 3.60
N ALA A 120 -5.14 -0.63 3.36
CA ALA A 120 -4.88 -1.82 2.58
C ALA A 120 -5.62 -3.04 3.17
N ARG A 121 -5.52 -3.22 4.50
CA ARG A 121 -6.25 -4.26 5.24
C ARG A 121 -7.76 -4.16 5.08
N SER A 122 -8.31 -2.94 5.02
CA SER A 122 -9.75 -2.74 4.80
C SER A 122 -10.20 -3.12 3.37
N LEU A 123 -9.30 -3.08 2.39
CA LEU A 123 -9.57 -3.50 1.02
C LEU A 123 -9.40 -5.02 0.83
N ASP A 124 -8.39 -5.61 1.46
CA ASP A 124 -8.14 -7.06 1.47
C ASP A 124 -7.50 -7.49 2.81
N PRO A 125 -8.20 -8.27 3.65
CA PRO A 125 -7.65 -8.73 4.92
C PRO A 125 -6.37 -9.57 4.78
N ARG A 126 -6.04 -10.09 3.59
CA ARG A 126 -4.80 -10.85 3.36
C ARG A 126 -3.53 -10.04 3.54
N TYR A 127 -3.61 -8.71 3.61
CA TYR A 127 -2.51 -7.86 4.06
C TYR A 127 -2.21 -7.96 5.56
N LEU A 128 -2.79 -8.94 6.28
CA LEU A 128 -2.48 -9.30 7.67
C LEU A 128 -1.42 -10.40 7.83
N ALA A 129 -1.12 -11.15 6.76
CA ALA A 129 -0.31 -12.36 6.82
C ALA A 129 1.12 -12.14 6.33
#